data_AF-A0A3D5ASX6-F1
#
_entry.id   AF-A0A3D5ASX6-F1
#
_cell.length_a   1.000
_cell.length_b   1.000
_cell.length_c   1.000
_cell.angle_alpha   90.00
_cell.angle_beta   90.00
_cell.angle_gamma   90.00
#
_symmetry.space_group_name_H-M   'P 1'
#
loop_
_entity.id
_entity.type
_entity.pdbx_description
1 polymer ?
#
loop_
_entity_poly.entity_id
_entity_poly.type
_entity_poly.pdbx_seq_one_letter_code
_entity_poly.pdbx_strand_id
1 'polypeptide(L)'
;MLISVMCSLAVPLLAYRGGSWAAAALLAMLAGLGADTLGSALTVLTGRVSRLSTFYQALAERVAEICWLCALALLGARPGLIVVVAMLVWMHEYVRARVGAAALRPTATTTVGDRSTRTWLVLAALLVAALSAQVGNDLAAGAVTLVVVTWLALAMIGIGQLLGIIRKVLA
;
A
#
# COMPACT_ATOMS: atom_id res chain seq x y z
N MET A 1 -12.87 -9.69 -0.62
CA MET A 1 -13.11 -8.23 -0.56
C MET A 1 -13.61 -7.76 0.80
N LEU A 2 -14.83 -8.09 1.27
CA LEU A 2 -15.34 -7.56 2.56
C LEU A 2 -14.39 -7.85 3.74
N ILE A 3 -13.91 -9.10 3.84
CA ILE A 3 -12.96 -9.52 4.89
C ILE A 3 -11.67 -8.69 4.82
N SER A 4 -11.08 -8.53 3.63
CA SER A 4 -9.87 -7.72 3.46
C SER A 4 -10.08 -6.24 3.85
N VAL A 5 -11.23 -5.66 3.48
CA VAL A 5 -11.57 -4.29 3.87
C VAL A 5 -11.69 -4.17 5.39
N MET A 6 -12.38 -5.12 6.04
CA MET A 6 -12.47 -5.15 7.51
C MET A 6 -11.11 -5.30 8.18
N CYS A 7 -10.26 -6.20 7.67
CA CYS A 7 -8.88 -6.36 8.14
C CYS A 7 -8.08 -5.08 7.96
N SER A 8 -8.22 -4.40 6.82
CA SER A 8 -7.53 -3.14 6.52
C SER A 8 -7.98 -2.01 7.46
N LEU A 9 -9.27 -1.91 7.76
CA LEU A 9 -9.81 -0.96 8.74
C LEU A 9 -9.31 -1.24 10.16
N ALA A 10 -9.06 -2.51 10.50
CA ALA A 10 -8.50 -2.88 11.79
C ALA A 10 -7.05 -2.42 11.96
N VAL A 11 -6.26 -2.32 10.88
CA VAL A 11 -4.83 -1.93 10.93
C VAL A 11 -4.61 -0.59 11.67
N PRO A 12 -5.22 0.55 11.28
CA PRO A 12 -5.03 1.81 11.98
C PRO A 12 -5.61 1.79 13.40
N LEU A 13 -6.71 1.05 13.64
CA LEU A 13 -7.29 0.93 14.99
C LEU A 13 -6.35 0.21 15.97
N LEU A 14 -5.65 -0.82 15.50
CA LEU A 14 -4.66 -1.55 16.27
C LEU A 14 -3.38 -0.73 16.44
N ALA A 15 -2.91 -0.08 15.36
CA ALA A 15 -1.75 0.79 15.38
C ALA A 15 -1.90 1.97 16.36
N TYR A 16 -3.11 2.53 16.50
CA TYR A 16 -3.41 3.59 17.46
C TYR A 16 -3.04 3.23 18.91
N ARG A 17 -3.13 1.94 19.28
CA ARG A 17 -2.80 1.49 20.63
C ARG A 17 -1.29 1.46 20.92
N GLY A 18 -0.45 1.50 19.89
CA GLY A 18 1.01 1.48 20.01
C GLY A 18 1.57 0.21 20.65
N GLY A 19 2.88 0.19 20.90
CA GLY A 19 3.53 -0.94 21.58
C GLY A 19 3.40 -2.26 20.83
N SER A 20 3.10 -3.34 21.57
CA SER A 20 2.87 -4.68 21.02
C SER A 20 1.68 -4.78 20.07
N TRP A 21 0.76 -3.80 20.06
CA TRP A 21 -0.36 -3.78 19.13
C TRP A 21 0.06 -3.53 17.68
N ALA A 22 1.27 -3.03 17.43
CA ALA A 22 1.83 -3.00 16.07
C ALA A 22 1.98 -4.42 15.48
N ALA A 23 2.26 -5.44 16.30
CA ALA A 23 2.28 -6.83 15.85
C ALA A 23 0.86 -7.31 15.48
N ALA A 24 -0.16 -6.92 16.24
CA ALA A 24 -1.55 -7.22 15.90
C ALA A 24 -1.98 -6.53 14.60
N ALA A 25 -1.56 -5.27 14.38
CA ALA A 25 -1.79 -4.54 13.13
C ALA A 25 -1.12 -5.24 11.94
N LEU A 26 0.10 -5.75 12.11
CA LEU A 26 0.80 -6.57 11.12
C LEU A 26 0.02 -7.85 10.77
N LEU A 27 -0.44 -8.59 11.78
CA LEU A 27 -1.23 -9.80 11.57
C LEU A 27 -2.56 -9.51 10.87
N ALA A 28 -3.24 -8.42 11.25
CA ALA A 28 -4.46 -7.98 10.59
C ALA A 28 -4.21 -7.66 9.11
N MET A 29 -3.11 -6.96 8.79
CA MET A 29 -2.73 -6.67 7.41
C MET A 29 -2.46 -7.97 6.62
N LEU A 30 -1.70 -8.91 7.18
CA LEU A 30 -1.41 -10.20 6.54
C LEU A 30 -2.68 -11.01 6.28
N ALA A 31 -3.62 -11.04 7.24
CA ALA A 31 -4.91 -11.68 7.07
C ALA A 31 -5.72 -11.02 5.94
N GLY A 32 -5.71 -9.69 5.86
CA GLY A 32 -6.37 -8.95 4.77
C GLY A 32 -5.78 -9.28 3.39
N LEU A 33 -4.45 -9.28 3.28
CA LEU A 33 -3.74 -9.67 2.06
C LEU A 33 -4.07 -11.11 1.64
N GLY A 34 -4.09 -12.05 2.59
CA GLY A 34 -4.49 -13.44 2.35
C GLY A 34 -5.94 -13.55 1.88
N ALA A 35 -6.86 -12.77 2.47
CA ALA A 35 -8.26 -12.75 2.05
C ALA A 35 -8.43 -12.20 0.63
N ASP A 36 -7.61 -11.24 0.21
CA ASP A 36 -7.61 -10.72 -1.16
C ASP A 36 -7.04 -11.71 -2.18
N THR A 37 -5.94 -12.37 -1.87
CA THR A 37 -5.35 -13.39 -2.76
C THR A 37 -6.28 -14.58 -2.95
N LEU A 38 -6.90 -15.08 -1.87
CA LEU A 38 -7.90 -16.14 -1.94
C LEU A 38 -9.16 -15.67 -2.70
N GLY A 39 -9.66 -14.47 -2.40
CA GLY A 39 -10.85 -13.92 -3.04
C GLY A 39 -10.69 -13.73 -4.56
N SER A 40 -9.54 -13.20 -4.97
CA SER A 40 -9.19 -13.05 -6.40
C SER A 40 -9.02 -14.40 -7.09
N ALA A 41 -8.33 -15.36 -6.48
CA ALA A 41 -8.19 -16.72 -7.01
C ALA A 41 -9.56 -17.40 -7.21
N LEU A 42 -10.45 -17.31 -6.23
CA LEU A 42 -11.82 -17.85 -6.33
C LEU A 42 -12.63 -17.20 -7.44
N THR A 43 -12.47 -15.89 -7.65
CA THR A 43 -13.18 -15.16 -8.71
C THR A 43 -12.74 -15.66 -10.09
N VAL A 44 -11.45 -15.93 -10.28
CA VAL A 44 -10.91 -16.52 -11.51
C VAL A 44 -11.39 -17.96 -11.69
N LEU A 45 -11.27 -18.79 -10.65
CA LEU A 45 -11.67 -20.21 -10.71
C LEU A 45 -13.17 -20.40 -10.99
N THR A 46 -14.01 -19.50 -10.49
CA THR A 46 -15.46 -19.56 -10.70
C THR A 46 -15.93 -18.85 -11.97
N GLY A 47 -15.02 -18.26 -12.76
CA GLY A 47 -15.36 -17.54 -13.99
C GLY A 47 -16.19 -16.27 -13.76
N ARG A 48 -16.20 -15.73 -12.53
CA ARG A 48 -17.02 -14.56 -12.13
C ARG A 48 -16.31 -13.22 -12.33
N VAL A 49 -15.32 -13.17 -13.21
CA VAL A 49 -14.59 -11.93 -13.51
C VAL A 49 -15.53 -10.98 -14.26
N SER A 50 -15.91 -9.88 -13.61
CA SER A 50 -16.75 -8.84 -14.18
C SER A 50 -16.09 -7.46 -14.07
N ARG A 51 -16.50 -6.52 -14.92
CA ARG A 51 -16.02 -5.12 -14.83
C ARG A 51 -16.34 -4.50 -13.47
N LEU A 52 -17.50 -4.82 -12.92
CA LEU A 52 -17.94 -4.32 -11.62
C LEU A 52 -17.09 -4.88 -10.47
N SER A 53 -16.77 -6.17 -10.49
CA SER A 53 -15.89 -6.77 -9.47
C SER A 53 -14.47 -6.18 -9.52
N THR A 54 -13.94 -5.91 -10.71
CA THR A 54 -12.62 -5.27 -10.86
C THR A 54 -12.62 -3.83 -10.33
N PHE A 55 -13.70 -3.08 -10.55
CA PHE A 55 -13.86 -1.74 -9.99
C PHE A 55 -13.88 -1.76 -8.46
N TYR A 56 -14.70 -2.62 -7.86
CA TYR A 56 -14.78 -2.73 -6.40
C TYR A 56 -13.47 -3.22 -5.77
N GLN A 57 -12.74 -4.09 -6.45
CA GLN A 57 -11.40 -4.51 -6.02
C GLN A 57 -10.45 -3.30 -5.99
N ALA A 58 -10.39 -2.51 -7.07
CA ALA A 58 -9.55 -1.32 -7.11
C ALA A 58 -9.91 -0.32 -5.99
N LEU A 59 -11.21 -0.12 -5.73
CA LEU A 59 -11.68 0.73 -4.64
C LEU A 59 -11.25 0.21 -3.26
N ALA A 60 -11.43 -1.09 -3.01
CA ALA A 60 -11.00 -1.73 -1.76
C ALA A 60 -9.49 -1.57 -1.53
N GLU A 61 -8.69 -1.69 -2.59
CA GLU A 61 -7.25 -1.49 -2.51
C GLU A 61 -6.87 -0.04 -2.17
N ARG A 62 -7.61 0.96 -2.70
CA ARG A 62 -7.41 2.37 -2.31
C ARG A 62 -7.75 2.59 -0.83
N VAL A 63 -8.85 2.04 -0.34
CA VAL A 63 -9.23 2.12 1.07
C VAL A 63 -8.17 1.48 1.96
N ALA A 64 -7.63 0.33 1.57
CA ALA A 64 -6.55 -0.34 2.29
C ALA A 64 -5.29 0.53 2.37
N GLU A 65 -4.86 1.14 1.27
CA GLU A 65 -3.68 2.02 1.27
C GLU A 65 -3.87 3.27 2.16
N ILE A 66 -5.08 3.85 2.19
CA ILE A 66 -5.40 4.93 3.14
C ILE A 66 -5.23 4.43 4.58
N CYS A 67 -5.78 3.26 4.90
CA CYS A 67 -5.68 2.67 6.24
C CYS A 67 -4.22 2.40 6.64
N TRP A 68 -3.39 1.95 5.71
CA TRP A 68 -1.96 1.74 5.94
C TRP A 68 -1.24 3.05 6.25
N LEU A 69 -1.44 4.09 5.43
CA LEU A 69 -0.84 5.41 5.64
C LEU A 69 -1.27 6.02 6.98
N CYS A 70 -2.56 5.90 7.34
CA CYS A 70 -3.08 6.29 8.65
C CYS A 70 -2.38 5.52 9.78
N ALA A 71 -2.21 4.21 9.65
CA ALA A 71 -1.53 3.40 10.66
C ALA A 71 -0.08 3.84 10.86
N LEU A 72 0.67 4.13 9.78
CA LEU A 72 2.04 4.62 9.89
C LEU A 72 2.12 5.99 10.57
N ALA A 73 1.18 6.90 10.27
CA ALA A 73 1.09 8.19 10.94
C ALA A 73 0.81 8.01 12.46
N LEU A 74 -0.10 7.12 12.82
CA LEU A 74 -0.42 6.81 14.22
C LEU A 74 0.73 6.15 14.98
N LEU A 75 1.61 5.42 14.28
CA LEU A 75 2.84 4.87 14.84
C LEU A 75 3.98 5.90 14.95
N GLY A 76 3.70 7.17 14.67
CA GLY A 76 4.64 8.28 14.88
C GLY A 76 5.44 8.68 13.64
N ALA A 77 5.09 8.18 12.44
CA ALA A 77 5.67 8.70 11.21
C ALA A 77 5.35 10.20 11.04
N ARG A 78 6.31 10.97 10.53
CA ARG A 78 6.12 12.42 10.32
C ARG A 78 4.96 12.69 9.35
N PRO A 79 3.89 13.40 9.76
CA PRO A 79 2.68 13.57 8.95
C PRO A 79 2.93 14.19 7.57
N GLY A 80 3.86 15.15 7.49
CA GLY A 80 4.24 15.77 6.22
C GLY A 80 4.78 14.77 5.20
N LEU A 81 5.56 13.77 5.64
CA LEU A 81 6.05 12.71 4.74
C LEU A 81 4.92 11.79 4.29
N ILE A 82 4.00 11.43 5.19
CA ILE A 82 2.83 10.60 4.88
C ILE A 82 1.99 11.25 3.79
N VAL A 83 1.72 12.56 3.89
CA VAL A 83 0.95 13.31 2.89
C VAL A 83 1.66 13.32 1.54
N VAL A 84 2.98 13.59 1.49
CA VAL A 84 3.73 13.59 0.24
C VAL A 84 3.75 12.20 -0.40
N VAL A 85 3.98 11.14 0.39
CA VAL A 85 3.91 9.75 -0.11
C VAL A 85 2.52 9.43 -0.64
N ALA A 86 1.46 9.82 0.07
CA ALA A 86 0.08 9.63 -0.39
C ALA A 86 -0.16 10.32 -1.74
N MET A 87 0.27 11.59 -1.89
CA MET A 87 0.15 12.32 -3.16
C MET A 87 0.86 11.60 -4.31
N LEU A 88 2.09 11.14 -4.09
CA LEU A 88 2.87 10.43 -5.11
C LEU A 88 2.25 9.09 -5.48
N VAL A 89 1.74 8.33 -4.51
CA VAL A 89 1.06 7.06 -4.75
C VAL A 89 -0.21 7.29 -5.58
N TRP A 90 -1.01 8.31 -5.25
CA TRP A 90 -2.21 8.64 -6.01
C TRP A 90 -1.87 9.13 -7.42
N MET A 91 -0.82 9.93 -7.57
CA MET A 91 -0.32 10.35 -8.87
C MET A 91 0.13 9.13 -9.71
N HIS A 92 0.88 8.20 -9.12
CA HIS A 92 1.34 6.97 -9.80
C HIS A 92 0.17 6.15 -10.32
N GLU A 93 -0.83 5.89 -9.47
CA GLU A 93 -2.01 5.11 -9.86
C GLU A 93 -2.90 5.84 -10.86
N TYR A 94 -3.04 7.16 -10.73
CA TYR A 94 -3.78 7.95 -11.71
C TYR A 94 -3.16 7.88 -13.10
N VAL A 95 -1.84 8.08 -13.19
CA VAL A 95 -1.11 7.97 -14.45
C VAL A 95 -1.24 6.56 -15.02
N ARG A 96 -1.06 5.52 -14.19
CA ARG A 96 -1.22 4.12 -14.62
C ARG A 96 -2.63 3.84 -15.17
N ALA A 97 -3.67 4.34 -14.51
CA ALA A 97 -5.05 4.18 -14.96
C ALA A 97 -5.29 4.86 -16.33
N ARG A 98 -4.70 6.04 -16.56
CA ARG A 98 -4.78 6.74 -17.86
C ARG A 98 -4.04 6.00 -18.96
N VAL A 99 -2.89 5.43 -18.64
CA VAL A 99 -2.11 4.63 -19.59
C VAL A 99 -2.84 3.34 -19.97
N GLY A 100 -3.48 2.66 -19.02
CA GLY A 100 -4.31 1.48 -19.30
C GLY A 100 -5.49 1.78 -20.24
N ALA A 101 -6.07 2.98 -20.16
CA ALA A 101 -7.09 3.43 -21.10
C ALA A 101 -6.55 3.69 -22.52
N ALA A 102 -5.26 3.98 -22.67
CA ALA A 102 -4.58 4.20 -23.94
C ALA A 102 -4.06 2.91 -24.61
N ALA A 103 -4.61 1.74 -24.25
CA ALA A 103 -4.29 0.41 -24.79
C ALA A 103 -2.85 -0.11 -24.55
N LEU A 104 -2.12 0.50 -23.61
CA LEU A 104 -0.83 -0.02 -23.16
C LEU A 104 -1.00 -1.25 -22.26
N ARG A 105 -0.21 -2.30 -22.50
CA ARG A 105 -0.27 -3.53 -21.71
C ARG A 105 0.12 -3.24 -20.24
N PRO A 106 -0.64 -3.73 -19.24
CA PRO A 106 -0.33 -3.49 -17.83
C PRO A 106 1.06 -3.96 -17.39
N THR A 107 1.59 -5.02 -18.00
CA THR A 107 2.95 -5.53 -17.72
C THR A 107 4.06 -4.63 -18.25
N ALA A 108 3.75 -3.76 -19.22
CA ALA A 108 4.71 -2.80 -19.76
C ALA A 108 4.88 -1.56 -18.85
N THR A 109 4.01 -1.37 -17.86
CA THR A 109 3.99 -0.20 -16.96
C THR A 109 4.37 -0.53 -15.52
N THR A 110 4.92 -1.73 -15.28
CA THR A 110 5.44 -2.14 -13.98
C THR A 110 6.66 -1.29 -13.58
N THR A 111 6.65 -0.79 -12.36
CA THR A 111 7.72 0.04 -11.79
C THR A 111 8.05 -0.37 -10.37
N VAL A 112 9.13 0.17 -9.81
CA VAL A 112 9.41 -0.02 -8.38
C VAL A 112 8.37 0.63 -7.47
N GLY A 113 7.61 1.60 -7.99
CA GLY A 113 6.53 2.29 -7.26
C GLY A 113 5.23 1.49 -7.18
N ASP A 114 5.21 0.24 -7.64
CA ASP A 114 4.02 -0.61 -7.69
C ASP A 114 3.48 -0.96 -6.30
N ARG A 115 2.19 -1.31 -6.25
CA ARG A 115 1.49 -1.65 -5.02
C ARG A 115 2.18 -2.78 -4.24
N SER A 116 2.75 -3.77 -4.93
CA SER A 116 3.51 -4.85 -4.29
C SER A 116 4.67 -4.33 -3.44
N THR A 117 5.45 -3.38 -3.96
CA THR A 117 6.54 -2.74 -3.21
C THR A 117 6.00 -1.99 -1.98
N ARG A 118 4.91 -1.24 -2.16
CA ARG A 118 4.26 -0.50 -1.06
C ARG A 118 3.78 -1.43 0.05
N THR A 119 3.15 -2.54 -0.32
CA THR A 119 2.72 -3.58 0.62
C THR A 119 3.89 -4.09 1.45
N TRP A 120 5.01 -4.43 0.82
CA TRP A 120 6.22 -4.89 1.53
C TRP A 120 6.80 -3.81 2.46
N LEU A 121 6.80 -2.55 2.04
CA LEU A 121 7.25 -1.44 2.89
C LEU A 121 6.36 -1.25 4.11
N VAL A 122 5.03 -1.35 3.97
CA VAL A 122 4.12 -1.26 5.12
C VAL A 122 4.29 -2.47 6.05
N LEU A 123 4.43 -3.69 5.52
CA LEU A 123 4.72 -4.87 6.35
C LEU A 123 6.03 -4.68 7.13
N ALA A 124 7.08 -4.20 6.47
CA ALA A 124 8.36 -3.91 7.12
C ALA A 124 8.22 -2.83 8.19
N ALA A 125 7.47 -1.75 7.93
CA ALA A 125 7.23 -0.69 8.88
C ALA A 125 6.49 -1.19 10.13
N LEU A 126 5.42 -1.99 9.96
CA LEU A 126 4.67 -2.56 11.08
C LEU A 126 5.51 -3.56 11.89
N LEU A 127 6.31 -4.40 11.22
CA LEU A 127 7.22 -5.32 11.88
C LEU A 127 8.29 -4.57 12.69
N VAL A 128 8.95 -3.59 12.08
CA VAL A 128 9.98 -2.80 12.76
C VAL A 128 9.36 -2.00 13.91
N ALA A 129 8.15 -1.43 13.75
CA ALA A 129 7.43 -0.78 14.84
C ALA A 129 7.19 -1.73 16.02
N ALA A 130 6.72 -2.95 15.74
CA ALA A 130 6.46 -3.95 16.78
C ALA A 130 7.73 -4.36 17.55
N LEU A 131 8.86 -4.49 16.86
CA LEU A 131 10.13 -4.87 17.47
C LEU A 131 10.75 -3.71 18.27
N SER A 132 10.79 -2.52 17.68
CA SER A 132 11.41 -1.33 18.29
C SER A 132 10.61 -0.76 19.45
N ALA A 133 9.29 -0.93 19.47
CA ALA A 133 8.45 -0.49 20.58
C ALA A 133 8.74 -1.24 21.90
N GLN A 134 9.37 -2.42 21.83
CA GLN A 134 9.85 -3.14 23.02
C GLN A 134 11.07 -2.47 23.67
N VAL A 135 11.77 -1.61 22.92
CA VAL A 135 12.93 -0.83 23.39
C VAL A 135 12.49 0.58 23.78
N GLY A 136 11.66 1.22 22.97
CA GLY A 136 11.10 2.53 23.26
C GLY A 136 10.26 3.11 22.13
N ASN A 137 9.24 3.88 22.47
CA ASN A 137 8.28 4.43 21.51
C ASN A 137 8.92 5.45 20.55
N ASP A 138 9.90 6.23 21.00
CA ASP A 138 10.60 7.21 20.15
C ASP A 138 11.43 6.52 19.06
N LEU A 139 12.08 5.39 19.41
CA LEU A 139 12.81 4.57 18.46
C LEU A 139 11.85 3.98 17.41
N ALA A 140 10.67 3.53 17.84
CA ALA A 140 9.65 3.02 16.93
C ALA A 140 9.17 4.07 15.93
N ALA A 141 8.84 5.28 16.41
CA ALA A 141 8.44 6.38 15.54
C ALA A 141 9.55 6.76 14.54
N GLY A 142 10.81 6.81 14.98
CA GLY A 142 11.97 7.06 14.12
C GLY A 142 12.18 5.97 13.07
N ALA A 143 12.07 4.70 13.46
CA ALA A 143 12.26 3.56 12.57
C ALA A 143 11.14 3.45 11.52
N VAL A 144 9.88 3.68 11.91
CA VAL A 144 8.76 3.78 10.96
C VAL A 144 8.97 4.95 9.99
N THR A 145 9.41 6.10 10.50
CA THR A 145 9.72 7.27 9.65
C THR A 145 10.79 6.93 8.60
N LEU A 146 11.83 6.17 8.97
CA LEU A 146 12.87 5.75 8.02
C LEU A 146 12.28 4.90 6.88
N VAL A 147 11.37 3.97 7.19
CA VAL A 147 10.69 3.17 6.16
C VAL A 147 9.83 4.05 5.25
N VAL A 148 9.15 5.07 5.80
CA VAL A 148 8.37 6.04 5.01
C VAL A 148 9.28 6.89 4.10
N VAL A 149 10.48 7.25 4.53
CA VAL A 149 11.48 7.93 3.67
C VAL A 149 11.92 7.02 2.53
N THR A 150 12.15 5.73 2.81
CA THR A 150 12.45 4.74 1.76
C THR A 150 11.29 4.60 0.78
N TRP A 151 10.04 4.59 1.27
CA TRP A 151 8.86 4.62 0.41
C TRP A 151 8.84 5.87 -0.45
N LEU A 152 9.05 7.05 0.11
CA LEU A 152 9.11 8.31 -0.64
C LEU A 152 10.12 8.24 -1.80
N ALA A 153 11.34 7.77 -1.54
CA ALA A 153 12.37 7.61 -2.57
C ALA A 153 11.92 6.65 -3.68
N LEU A 154 11.38 5.48 -3.31
CA LEU A 154 10.90 4.49 -4.29
C LEU A 154 9.68 4.98 -5.08
N ALA A 155 8.80 5.78 -4.46
CA ALA A 155 7.65 6.39 -5.13
C ALA A 155 8.12 7.39 -6.22
N MET A 156 9.11 8.23 -5.89
CA MET A 156 9.71 9.16 -6.85
C MET A 156 10.36 8.43 -8.03
N ILE A 157 11.14 7.38 -7.75
CA ILE A 157 11.77 6.55 -8.79
C ILE A 157 10.69 5.87 -9.65
N GLY A 158 9.65 5.32 -9.02
CA GLY A 158 8.55 4.66 -9.70
C GLY A 158 7.78 5.59 -10.64
N ILE A 159 7.52 6.84 -10.24
CA ILE A 159 6.91 7.84 -11.13
C ILE A 159 7.84 8.16 -12.29
N GLY A 160 9.14 8.36 -12.03
CA GLY A 160 10.13 8.63 -13.09
C GLY A 160 10.20 7.49 -14.12
N GLN A 161 10.19 6.24 -13.67
CA GLN A 161 10.13 5.06 -14.54
C GLN A 161 8.86 5.05 -15.39
N LEU A 162 7.69 5.30 -14.78
CA LEU A 162 6.41 5.32 -15.46
C LEU A 162 6.36 6.39 -16.55
N LEU A 163 6.79 7.62 -16.23
CA LEU A 163 6.85 8.72 -17.20
C LEU A 163 7.84 8.43 -18.33
N GLY A 164 8.99 7.81 -18.03
CA GLY A 164 9.96 7.38 -19.03
C GLY A 164 9.40 6.35 -20.00
N ILE A 165 8.64 5.37 -19.50
CA ILE A 165 7.93 4.38 -20.33
C ILE A 165 6.92 5.07 -21.23
N ILE A 166 6.08 5.95 -20.67
CA ILE A 166 5.05 6.66 -21.43
C ILE A 166 5.67 7.48 -22.56
N ARG A 167 6.74 8.22 -22.27
CA ARG A 167 7.45 9.01 -23.26
C ARG A 167 7.97 8.15 -24.41
N LYS A 168 8.54 6.97 -24.12
CA LYS A 168 9.07 6.06 -25.15
C LYS A 168 7.99 5.46 -26.06
N VAL A 169 6.75 5.37 -25.57
CA VAL A 169 5.65 4.79 -26.36
C VAL A 169 4.89 5.86 -27.15
N LEU A 170 4.76 7.07 -26.61
CA LEU A 170 3.93 8.13 -27.20
C LEU A 170 4.70 9.15 -28.04
N ALA A 171 6.03 9.21 -27.94
CA ALA A 171 6.89 10.08 -28.74
C ALA A 171 7.65 9.28 -29.79
#